data_AF-A0A4Y7JY76-F1
#
_entry.id   AF-A0A4Y7JY76-F1
#
_cell.length_a   1.000
_cell.length_b   1.000
_cell.length_c   1.000
_cell.angle_alpha   90.00
_cell.angle_beta   90.00
_cell.angle_gamma   90.00
#
_symmetry.space_group_name_H-M   'P 1'
#
loop_
_entity.id
_entity.type
_entity.pdbx_description
1 polymer ?
#
loop_
_entity_poly.entity_id
_entity_poly.type
_entity_poly.pdbx_seq_one_letter_code
_entity_poly.pdbx_strand_id
1 'polypeptide(L)'
;MAQAYGFLRKSISEMKVTGLGDPVIEPEVASTVLIGLSQQPPSTKYYLANNAQECILDILPKETKEELLHYWISIQELLKHFWSSYPITTTYLNTKVSRLKDAMADIYPKLQKIKESSQSDFRHQVFILVRPMVQALDAAFTHYDADL
;
A
#
# COMPACT_ATOMS: atom_id res chain seq x y z
N MET A 1 8.68 17.20 38.82
CA MET A 1 7.37 17.23 38.12
C MET A 1 6.77 18.63 38.02
N ALA A 2 6.67 19.42 39.10
CA ALA A 2 6.03 20.75 39.08
C ALA A 2 6.75 21.82 38.23
N GLN A 3 8.08 21.79 38.15
CA GLN A 3 8.87 22.76 37.38
C GLN A 3 8.70 22.63 35.87
N ALA A 4 8.66 21.39 35.34
CA ALA A 4 8.49 21.14 33.91
C ALA A 4 7.11 21.62 33.42
N TYR A 5 6.06 21.41 34.22
CA TYR A 5 4.70 21.87 33.90
C TYR A 5 4.61 23.40 33.90
N GLY A 6 5.24 24.06 34.88
CA GLY A 6 5.32 25.53 34.93
C GLY A 6 6.03 26.12 33.71
N PHE A 7 7.12 25.48 33.27
CA PHE A 7 7.89 25.89 32.09
C PHE A 7 7.06 25.75 30.80
N LEU A 8 6.43 24.59 30.60
CA LEU A 8 5.52 24.33 29.47
C LEU A 8 4.40 25.35 29.38
N ARG A 9 3.74 25.62 30.51
CA ARG A 9 2.63 26.58 30.55
C ARG A 9 3.09 27.99 30.17
N LYS A 10 4.28 28.40 30.60
CA LYS A 10 4.88 29.69 30.26
C LYS A 10 5.21 29.77 28.77
N SER A 11 5.85 28.75 28.19
CA SER A 11 6.19 28.71 26.76
C SER A 11 4.94 28.74 25.86
N ILE A 12 3.86 28.05 26.24
CA ILE A 12 2.58 28.09 25.49
C ILE A 12 1.95 29.49 25.55
N SER A 13 2.01 30.16 26.71
CA SER A 13 1.50 31.53 26.85
C SER A 13 2.31 32.53 26.02
N GLU A 14 3.63 32.38 25.94
CA GLU A 14 4.52 33.22 25.13
C GLU A 14 4.23 33.02 23.63
N MET A 15 4.18 31.78 23.14
CA MET A 15 3.86 31.46 21.74
C MET A 15 2.49 31.97 21.29
N LYS A 16 1.50 32.03 22.18
CA LYS A 16 0.16 32.57 21.89
C LYS A 16 0.17 34.08 21.64
N VAL A 17 1.12 34.81 22.24
CA VAL A 17 1.22 36.27 22.14
C VAL A 17 2.12 36.69 20.98
N THR A 18 3.24 35.99 20.77
CA THR A 18 4.22 36.33 19.72
C THR A 18 3.93 35.67 18.37
N GLY A 19 3.02 34.68 18.31
CA GLY A 19 2.88 33.80 17.16
C GLY A 19 4.07 32.83 17.03
N LEU A 20 4.02 31.92 16.06
CA LEU A 20 5.23 31.16 15.69
C LEU A 20 6.11 32.06 14.82
N GLY A 21 7.42 32.08 15.08
CA GLY A 21 8.37 32.83 14.26
C GLY A 21 8.26 32.41 12.79
N ASP A 22 8.39 33.36 11.88
CA ASP A 22 8.39 33.11 10.43
C ASP A 22 9.83 33.15 9.92
N PRO A 23 10.39 32.06 9.37
CA PRO A 23 9.76 30.75 9.16
C PRO A 23 9.74 29.89 10.43
N VAL A 24 8.64 29.13 10.59
CA VAL A 24 8.39 28.22 11.73
C VAL A 24 9.43 27.10 11.82
N ILE A 25 10.07 26.79 10.70
CA ILE A 25 11.09 25.76 10.56
C ILE A 25 12.23 26.38 9.77
N GLU A 26 13.46 26.24 10.28
CA GLU A 26 14.64 26.66 9.52
C GLU A 26 14.71 25.88 8.19
N PRO A 27 14.89 26.57 7.05
CA PRO A 27 14.91 25.94 5.73
C PRO A 27 15.94 24.81 5.60
N GLU A 28 17.05 24.94 6.32
CA GLU A 28 18.14 23.95 6.35
C GLU A 28 17.72 22.64 7.02
N VAL A 29 16.93 22.73 8.08
CA VAL A 29 16.38 21.56 8.79
C VAL A 29 15.32 20.87 7.93
N ALA A 30 14.44 21.65 7.30
CA ALA A 30 13.44 21.13 6.37
C ALA A 30 14.09 20.40 5.17
N SER A 31 15.15 21.00 4.60
CA SER A 31 15.93 20.42 3.51
C SER A 31 16.62 19.12 3.93
N THR A 32 17.24 19.09 5.12
CA THR A 32 17.92 17.89 5.65
C THR A 32 16.93 16.75 5.89
N VAL A 33 15.73 17.04 6.41
CA VAL A 33 14.66 16.05 6.58
C VAL A 33 14.18 15.53 5.23
N LEU A 34 13.97 16.41 4.24
CA LEU A 34 13.58 16.01 2.88
C LEU A 34 14.64 15.13 2.21
N ILE A 35 15.91 15.51 2.32
CA ILE A 35 17.04 14.74 1.79
C ILE A 35 17.13 13.38 2.51
N GLY A 36 17.04 13.37 3.84
CA GLY A 36 17.03 12.14 4.64
C GLY A 36 15.87 11.20 4.29
N LEU A 37 14.66 11.73 4.08
CA LEU A 37 13.50 10.95 3.64
C LEU A 37 13.64 10.46 2.19
N SER A 38 14.35 11.20 1.33
CA SER A 38 14.68 10.75 -0.03
C SER A 38 15.78 9.68 -0.06
N GLN A 39 16.62 9.60 0.99
CA GLN A 39 17.74 8.68 1.11
C GLN A 39 17.44 7.46 1.99
N GLN A 40 16.41 7.49 2.83
CA GLN A 40 15.90 6.32 3.55
C GLN A 40 15.01 5.44 2.64
N PRO A 41 15.03 4.10 2.81
CA PRO A 41 14.46 3.18 1.83
C PRO A 41 12.94 3.39 1.69
N PRO A 42 12.43 3.44 0.46
CA PRO A 42 11.04 3.64 0.19
C PRO A 42 10.26 2.36 0.45
N SER A 43 9.52 2.30 1.55
CA SER A 43 8.44 1.32 1.69
C SER A 43 7.27 1.57 0.72
N THR A 44 7.38 2.51 -0.24
CA THR A 44 6.31 2.76 -1.23
C THR A 44 6.76 3.43 -2.53
N LYS A 45 8.01 3.26 -2.96
CA LYS A 45 8.46 3.72 -4.29
C LYS A 45 9.39 2.69 -4.90
N TYR A 46 8.87 2.03 -5.92
CA TYR A 46 9.60 1.38 -6.99
C TYR A 46 10.89 2.17 -7.29
N TYR A 47 12.05 1.63 -6.90
CA TYR A 47 13.33 2.08 -7.41
C TYR A 47 13.39 1.74 -8.90
N LEU A 48 12.91 2.66 -9.73
CA LEU A 48 13.25 2.75 -11.14
C LEU A 48 14.30 3.84 -11.29
N ALA A 49 15.46 3.61 -10.67
CA ALA A 49 16.62 4.48 -10.85
C ALA A 49 17.40 3.99 -12.07
N ASN A 50 17.54 4.88 -13.06
CA ASN A 50 18.42 4.75 -14.21
C ASN A 50 18.27 3.46 -15.02
N ASN A 51 17.29 3.47 -15.92
CA ASN A 51 17.51 3.34 -17.37
C ASN A 51 16.13 3.34 -18.04
N ALA A 52 16.05 3.93 -19.23
CA ALA A 52 14.95 3.73 -20.16
C ALA A 52 15.00 2.29 -20.72
N GLN A 53 14.88 1.30 -19.85
CA GLN A 53 14.84 -0.13 -20.15
C GLN A 53 13.44 -0.61 -19.82
N GLU A 54 12.69 -0.91 -20.88
CA GLU A 54 11.57 -1.85 -20.96
C GLU A 54 10.90 -2.14 -19.61
N CYS A 55 9.70 -1.58 -19.41
CA CYS A 55 8.89 -1.93 -18.23
C CYS A 55 8.86 -3.46 -18.13
N ILE A 56 8.99 -4.06 -16.95
CA ILE A 56 8.92 -5.53 -16.78
C ILE A 56 7.62 -6.08 -17.42
N LEU A 57 6.59 -5.24 -17.49
CA LEU A 57 5.35 -5.49 -18.23
C LEU A 57 5.51 -5.48 -19.77
N ASP A 58 6.41 -4.69 -20.33
CA ASP A 58 6.72 -4.60 -21.77
C ASP A 58 7.53 -5.81 -22.26
N ILE A 59 8.20 -6.53 -21.36
CA ILE A 59 8.94 -7.76 -21.67
C ILE A 59 7.98 -8.97 -21.76
N LEU A 60 6.78 -8.86 -21.19
CA LEU A 60 5.78 -9.93 -21.21
C LEU A 60 5.01 -10.00 -22.54
N PRO A 61 4.55 -11.19 -22.95
CA PRO A 61 3.56 -11.32 -24.02
C PRO A 61 2.35 -10.43 -23.75
N LYS A 62 1.88 -9.72 -24.78
CA LYS A 62 0.80 -8.73 -24.67
C LYS A 62 -0.45 -9.29 -23.99
N GLU A 63 -0.82 -10.52 -24.31
CA GLU A 63 -1.99 -11.19 -23.73
C GLU A 63 -1.83 -11.40 -22.21
N THR A 64 -0.67 -11.90 -21.76
CA THR A 64 -0.38 -12.10 -20.33
C THR A 64 -0.32 -10.78 -19.57
N LYS A 65 0.22 -9.73 -20.19
CA LYS A 65 0.26 -8.37 -19.61
C LYS A 65 -1.15 -7.83 -19.37
N GLU A 66 -2.04 -7.92 -20.36
CA GLU A 66 -3.40 -7.41 -20.26
C GLU A 66 -4.22 -8.15 -19.20
N GLU A 67 -4.12 -9.49 -19.16
CA GLU A 67 -4.79 -10.29 -18.11
C GLU A 67 -4.28 -9.94 -16.71
N LEU A 68 -2.96 -9.81 -16.55
CA LEU A 68 -2.36 -9.49 -15.26
C LEU A 68 -2.77 -8.09 -14.77
N LEU A 69 -2.82 -7.10 -15.66
CA LEU A 69 -3.32 -5.77 -15.34
C LEU A 69 -4.80 -5.79 -14.97
N HIS A 70 -5.61 -6.60 -15.67
CA HIS A 70 -7.02 -6.77 -15.34
C HIS A 70 -7.20 -7.33 -13.91
N TYR A 71 -6.43 -8.37 -13.54
CA TYR A 71 -6.47 -8.90 -12.18
C TYR A 71 -5.94 -7.91 -11.15
N TRP A 72 -4.89 -7.16 -11.47
CA TRP A 72 -4.35 -6.11 -10.60
C TRP A 72 -5.45 -5.12 -10.21
N ILE A 73 -6.11 -4.52 -11.20
CA ILE A 73 -7.16 -3.51 -10.98
C ILE A 73 -8.34 -4.12 -10.23
N SER A 74 -8.76 -5.34 -10.63
CA SER A 74 -9.89 -6.02 -9.99
C SER A 74 -9.63 -6.30 -8.51
N ILE A 75 -8.45 -6.82 -8.17
CA ILE A 75 -8.06 -7.10 -6.78
C ILE A 75 -7.99 -5.81 -5.96
N GLN A 76 -7.41 -4.74 -6.53
CA GLN A 76 -7.33 -3.46 -5.83
C GLN A 76 -8.71 -2.90 -5.46
N GLU A 77 -9.66 -2.88 -6.39
CA GLU A 77 -11.01 -2.39 -6.11
C GLU A 77 -11.77 -3.32 -5.15
N LEU A 78 -11.63 -4.64 -5.29
CA LEU A 78 -12.22 -5.60 -4.34
C LEU A 78 -11.69 -5.37 -2.93
N LEU A 79 -10.37 -5.22 -2.76
CA LEU A 79 -9.74 -5.00 -1.45
C LEU A 79 -10.17 -3.68 -0.85
N LYS A 80 -10.22 -2.61 -1.64
CA LYS A 80 -10.73 -1.30 -1.19
C LYS A 80 -12.16 -1.41 -0.66
N HIS A 81 -13.03 -2.11 -1.37
CA HIS A 81 -14.41 -2.35 -0.91
C HIS A 81 -14.49 -3.25 0.32
N PHE A 82 -13.58 -4.21 0.44
CA PHE A 82 -13.48 -5.10 1.60
C PHE A 82 -13.08 -4.30 2.84
N TRP A 83 -11.95 -3.60 2.82
CA TRP A 83 -11.45 -2.84 3.97
C TRP A 83 -12.36 -1.67 4.36
N SER A 84 -13.02 -1.02 3.39
CA SER A 84 -14.01 0.03 3.68
C SER A 84 -15.30 -0.48 4.32
N SER A 85 -15.52 -1.79 4.36
CA SER A 85 -16.70 -2.38 5.02
C SER A 85 -16.50 -2.65 6.50
N TYR A 86 -15.29 -2.42 7.04
CA TYR A 86 -14.97 -2.61 8.45
C TYR A 86 -15.10 -1.31 9.27
N PRO A 87 -15.49 -1.40 10.56
CA PRO A 87 -15.87 -2.63 11.27
C PRO A 87 -17.23 -3.18 10.82
N ILE A 88 -17.38 -4.50 10.82
CA ILE A 88 -18.63 -5.18 10.43
C ILE A 88 -19.67 -5.00 11.56
N THR A 89 -20.45 -3.94 11.47
CA THR A 89 -21.46 -3.57 12.48
C THR A 89 -22.87 -4.04 12.15
N THR A 90 -23.10 -4.50 10.92
CA THR A 90 -24.44 -4.90 10.42
C THR A 90 -24.38 -6.20 9.63
N THR A 91 -25.50 -6.92 9.58
CA THR A 91 -25.67 -8.14 8.77
C THR A 91 -25.48 -7.88 7.28
N TYR A 92 -25.85 -6.68 6.80
CA TYR A 92 -25.59 -6.24 5.43
C TYR A 92 -24.09 -6.17 5.12
N LEU A 93 -23.29 -5.57 6.01
CA LEU A 93 -21.84 -5.50 5.85
C LEU A 93 -21.21 -6.90 5.89
N ASN A 94 -21.67 -7.78 6.78
CA ASN A 94 -21.19 -9.17 6.84
C ASN A 94 -21.42 -9.90 5.51
N THR A 95 -22.65 -9.80 4.96
CA THR A 95 -23.00 -10.40 3.66
C THR A 95 -22.16 -9.81 2.53
N LYS A 96 -21.90 -8.50 2.56
CA LYS A 96 -21.07 -7.81 1.56
C LYS A 96 -19.62 -8.30 1.61
N VAL A 97 -19.03 -8.36 2.80
CA VAL A 97 -17.65 -8.82 3.00
C VAL A 97 -17.49 -10.28 2.58
N SER A 98 -18.45 -11.15 2.92
CA SER A 98 -18.48 -12.55 2.45
C SER A 98 -18.46 -12.64 0.93
N ARG A 99 -19.32 -11.88 0.22
CA ARG A 99 -19.33 -11.85 -1.25
C ARG A 99 -18.03 -11.30 -1.86
N LEU A 100 -17.42 -10.30 -1.23
CA LEU A 100 -16.13 -9.74 -1.66
C LEU A 100 -15.00 -10.76 -1.49
N LYS A 101 -15.01 -11.49 -0.37
CA LYS A 101 -14.07 -12.58 -0.11
C LYS A 101 -14.21 -13.71 -1.13
N ASP A 102 -15.44 -14.07 -1.51
CA ASP A 102 -15.66 -15.10 -2.53
C ASP A 102 -15.18 -14.64 -3.92
N ALA A 103 -15.47 -13.40 -4.30
CA ALA A 103 -14.97 -12.82 -5.55
C ALA A 103 -13.43 -12.76 -5.60
N MET A 104 -12.78 -12.47 -4.47
CA MET A 104 -11.31 -12.55 -4.35
C MET A 104 -10.80 -13.98 -4.47
N ALA A 105 -11.48 -14.95 -3.85
CA ALA A 105 -11.11 -16.36 -3.89
C ALA A 105 -11.21 -16.93 -5.32
N ASP A 106 -12.14 -16.45 -6.14
CA ASP A 106 -12.26 -16.83 -7.55
C ASP A 106 -11.08 -16.35 -8.42
N ILE A 107 -10.41 -15.26 -8.03
CA ILE A 107 -9.25 -14.71 -8.74
C ILE A 107 -7.96 -15.45 -8.34
N TYR A 108 -7.86 -15.90 -7.09
CA TYR A 108 -6.68 -16.57 -6.54
C TYR A 108 -6.13 -17.73 -7.41
N PRO A 109 -6.93 -18.74 -7.83
CA PRO A 109 -6.42 -19.84 -8.65
C PRO A 109 -5.99 -19.37 -10.06
N LYS A 110 -6.58 -18.29 -10.58
CA LYS A 110 -6.22 -17.73 -11.89
C LYS A 110 -4.83 -17.11 -11.84
N LEU A 111 -4.47 -16.43 -10.75
CA LEU A 111 -3.13 -15.92 -10.52
C LEU A 111 -2.09 -17.05 -10.43
N GLN A 112 -2.41 -18.14 -9.72
CA GLN A 112 -1.51 -19.31 -9.64
C GLN A 112 -1.33 -19.97 -11.01
N LYS A 113 -2.41 -20.10 -11.79
CA LYS A 113 -2.35 -20.62 -13.16
C LYS A 113 -1.42 -19.79 -14.03
N ILE A 114 -1.49 -18.46 -13.99
CA ILE A 114 -0.60 -17.57 -14.76
C ILE A 114 0.87 -17.76 -14.36
N LYS A 115 1.13 -17.92 -13.06
CA LYS A 115 2.47 -18.20 -12.55
C LYS A 115 3.01 -19.55 -13.06
N GLU A 116 2.16 -20.58 -13.15
CA GLU A 116 2.53 -21.93 -13.59
C GLU A 116 2.65 -22.05 -15.12
N SER A 117 1.75 -21.40 -15.87
CA SER A 117 1.70 -21.44 -17.33
C SER A 117 2.71 -20.53 -18.01
N SER A 118 3.36 -19.63 -17.26
CA SER A 118 4.41 -18.75 -17.79
C SER A 118 5.60 -19.57 -18.28
N GLN A 119 6.09 -19.24 -19.48
CA GLN A 119 7.31 -19.82 -20.07
C GLN A 119 8.51 -19.52 -19.17
N SER A 120 9.51 -20.42 -19.16
CA SER A 120 10.69 -20.34 -18.28
C SER A 120 11.34 -18.96 -18.25
N ASP A 121 11.35 -18.29 -19.39
CA ASP A 121 12.08 -17.05 -19.64
C ASP A 121 11.42 -15.83 -18.97
N PHE A 122 10.13 -15.93 -18.62
CA PHE A 122 9.35 -14.86 -17.99
C PHE A 122 8.82 -15.20 -16.60
N ARG A 123 9.00 -16.45 -16.13
CA ARG A 123 8.50 -16.91 -14.82
C ARG A 123 8.93 -16.01 -13.67
N HIS A 124 10.18 -15.55 -13.68
CA HIS A 124 10.67 -14.68 -12.62
C HIS A 124 9.93 -13.33 -12.59
N GLN A 125 9.69 -12.74 -13.76
CA GLN A 125 9.00 -11.46 -13.90
C GLN A 125 7.53 -11.59 -13.50
N VAL A 126 6.84 -12.63 -13.98
CA VAL A 126 5.47 -12.94 -13.58
C VAL A 126 5.38 -13.18 -12.07
N PHE A 127 6.34 -13.90 -11.48
CA PHE A 127 6.36 -14.12 -10.03
C PHE A 127 6.48 -12.81 -9.24
N ILE A 128 7.36 -11.90 -9.65
CA ILE A 128 7.52 -10.59 -9.00
C ILE A 128 6.20 -9.80 -9.02
N LEU A 129 5.47 -9.86 -10.12
CA LEU A 129 4.22 -9.10 -10.29
C LEU A 129 3.03 -9.74 -9.57
N VAL A 130 2.95 -11.07 -9.55
CA VAL A 130 1.85 -11.82 -8.92
C VAL A 130 1.98 -11.84 -7.39
N ARG A 131 3.21 -11.92 -6.86
CA ARG A 131 3.47 -12.01 -5.42
C ARG A 131 2.73 -10.97 -4.56
N PRO A 132 2.80 -9.65 -4.84
CA PRO A 132 2.10 -8.65 -4.03
C PRO A 132 0.58 -8.81 -4.08
N MET A 133 0.01 -9.24 -5.20
CA MET A 133 -1.43 -9.52 -5.30
C MET A 133 -1.82 -10.67 -4.37
N VAL A 134 -1.08 -11.77 -4.42
CA VAL A 134 -1.31 -12.97 -3.58
C VAL A 134 -1.21 -12.61 -2.11
N GLN A 135 -0.16 -11.89 -1.71
CA GLN A 135 0.02 -11.45 -0.32
C GLN A 135 -1.13 -10.56 0.17
N ALA A 136 -1.66 -9.68 -0.69
CA ALA A 136 -2.78 -8.83 -0.32
C ALA A 136 -4.09 -9.63 -0.16
N LEU A 137 -4.31 -10.65 -1.00
CA LEU A 137 -5.44 -11.57 -0.85
C LEU A 137 -5.33 -12.42 0.43
N ASP A 138 -4.15 -12.98 0.71
CA ASP A 138 -3.90 -13.78 1.92
C ASP A 138 -4.15 -12.96 3.20
N ALA A 139 -3.73 -11.70 3.21
CA ALA A 139 -3.98 -10.80 4.33
C ALA A 139 -5.48 -10.52 4.53
N ALA A 140 -6.24 -10.35 3.44
CA ALA A 140 -7.69 -10.16 3.52
C ALA A 140 -8.41 -11.42 4.03
N PHE A 141 -8.01 -12.61 3.55
CA PHE A 141 -8.58 -13.88 4.02
C PHE A 141 -8.25 -14.14 5.49
N THR A 142 -7.01 -13.93 5.91
CA THR A 142 -6.61 -14.06 7.31
C THR A 142 -7.41 -13.12 8.22
N HIS A 143 -7.66 -11.89 7.78
CA HIS A 143 -8.48 -10.95 8.55
C HIS A 143 -9.95 -11.38 8.62
N TYR A 144 -10.51 -11.87 7.50
CA TYR A 144 -11.88 -12.39 7.48
C TYR A 144 -12.06 -13.58 8.43
N ASP A 145 -11.11 -14.51 8.43
CA ASP A 145 -11.15 -15.71 9.28
C ASP A 145 -10.95 -15.38 10.77
N ALA A 146 -10.25 -14.28 11.09
CA ALA A 146 -10.07 -13.82 12.47
C ALA A 146 -11.31 -13.12 13.05
N ASP A 147 -12.17 -12.57 12.18
CA ASP A 147 -13.40 -11.85 12.54
C ASP A 147 -14.64 -12.78 12.58
N LEU A 148 -14.50 -14.05 12.19
CA LEU A 148 -15.51 -15.14 12.28
C LEU A 148 -15.54 -15.78 13.66
#